data_AF-A0A2E4X9G4-F1
#
_entry.id   AF-A0A2E4X9G4-F1
#
_cell.length_a   1.000
_cell.length_b   1.000
_cell.length_c   1.000
_cell.angle_alpha   90.00
_cell.angle_beta   90.00
_cell.angle_gamma   90.00
#
_symmetry.space_group_name_H-M   'P 1'
#
loop_
_entity.id
_entity.type
_entity.pdbx_description
1 polymer ?
#
loop_
_entity_poly.entity_id
_entity_poly.type
_entity_poly.pdbx_seq_one_letter_code
_entity_poly.pdbx_strand_id
1 'polypeptide(L)'
;MKNYWTKSKVDRLSNMWAKGIPAREIAEKLGSISRNAVIGKANRLGLSKKLKERETDKTSGKELNINSLIANMKGCKWPIGHPGDEDFYFCGKEVIPGKPYCGEHCLTAYRRKDNNQKIKKFFKLNTD
;
A
#
# COMPACT_ATOMS: atom_id res chain seq x y z
N MET A 1 -29.11 2.99 2.92
CA MET A 1 -27.92 2.55 2.14
C MET A 1 -27.92 1.03 2.05
N LYS A 2 -27.91 0.44 0.85
CA LYS A 2 -27.87 -1.03 0.70
C LYS A 2 -26.45 -1.52 0.98
N ASN A 3 -26.27 -2.36 2.00
CA ASN A 3 -24.99 -3.02 2.25
C ASN A 3 -24.74 -4.06 1.15
N TYR A 4 -23.84 -3.74 0.22
CA TYR A 4 -23.50 -4.60 -0.91
C TYR A 4 -22.86 -5.95 -0.48
N TRP A 5 -22.21 -5.98 0.69
CA TRP A 5 -21.68 -7.19 1.30
C TRP A 5 -22.73 -7.84 2.20
N THR A 6 -23.64 -8.60 1.58
CA THR A 6 -24.62 -9.42 2.29
C THR A 6 -23.93 -10.57 3.04
N LYS A 7 -24.58 -11.09 4.08
CA LYS A 7 -24.07 -12.23 4.86
C LYS A 7 -23.74 -13.43 3.97
N SER A 8 -24.65 -13.76 3.05
CA SER A 8 -24.45 -14.82 2.04
C SER A 8 -23.20 -14.62 1.17
N LYS A 9 -22.91 -13.39 0.72
CA LYS A 9 -21.69 -13.09 -0.05
C LYS A 9 -20.43 -13.22 0.80
N VAL A 10 -20.49 -12.81 2.06
CA VAL A 10 -19.38 -12.94 3.01
C VAL A 10 -19.09 -14.42 3.31
N ASP A 11 -20.11 -15.23 3.54
CA ASP A 11 -19.96 -16.66 3.82
C ASP A 11 -19.38 -17.41 2.60
N ARG A 12 -19.88 -17.10 1.40
CA ARG A 12 -19.33 -17.61 0.13
C ARG A 12 -17.87 -17.21 -0.06
N LEU A 13 -17.54 -15.94 0.19
CA LEU A 13 -16.16 -15.45 0.13
C LEU A 13 -15.27 -16.21 1.13
N SER A 14 -15.71 -16.36 2.38
CA SER A 14 -14.94 -17.06 3.43
C SER A 14 -14.64 -18.50 3.06
N ASN A 15 -15.64 -19.23 2.53
CA ASN A 15 -15.47 -20.61 2.08
C ASN A 15 -14.50 -20.74 0.90
N MET A 16 -14.64 -19.89 -0.13
CA MET A 16 -13.74 -19.93 -1.30
C MET A 16 -12.31 -19.51 -0.92
N TRP A 17 -12.17 -18.53 -0.03
CA TRP A 17 -10.88 -18.08 0.47
C TRP A 17 -10.16 -19.17 1.28
N ALA A 18 -10.89 -19.89 2.14
CA ALA A 18 -10.34 -21.01 2.90
C ALA A 18 -9.85 -22.16 1.99
N LYS A 19 -10.49 -22.34 0.82
CA LYS A 19 -10.07 -23.28 -0.23
C LYS A 19 -8.88 -22.81 -1.07
N GLY A 20 -8.35 -21.61 -0.81
CA GLY A 20 -7.22 -21.05 -1.57
C GLY A 20 -7.57 -20.58 -2.98
N ILE A 21 -8.86 -20.37 -3.29
CA ILE A 21 -9.28 -19.89 -4.62
C ILE A 21 -8.75 -18.46 -4.83
N PRO A 22 -8.17 -18.14 -6.00
CA PRO A 22 -7.63 -16.82 -6.27
C PRO A 22 -8.71 -15.74 -6.27
N ALA A 23 -8.37 -14.57 -5.75
CA ALA A 23 -9.32 -13.47 -5.57
C ALA A 23 -10.01 -12.99 -6.86
N ARG A 24 -9.38 -13.18 -8.03
CA ARG A 24 -10.00 -12.88 -9.34
C ARG A 24 -11.19 -13.78 -9.61
N GLU A 25 -11.00 -15.08 -9.43
CA GLU A 25 -12.02 -16.09 -9.66
C GLU A 25 -13.16 -15.98 -8.64
N ILE A 26 -12.83 -15.64 -7.38
CA ILE A 26 -13.84 -15.30 -6.36
C ILE A 26 -14.67 -14.09 -6.80
N ALA A 27 -14.04 -13.08 -7.39
CA ALA A 27 -14.71 -11.88 -7.88
C ALA A 27 -15.72 -12.19 -9.00
N GLU A 28 -15.34 -13.04 -9.94
CA GLU A 28 -16.19 -13.55 -11.02
C GLU A 28 -17.38 -14.34 -10.44
N LYS A 29 -17.12 -15.23 -9.47
CA LYS A 29 -18.15 -16.06 -8.81
C LYS A 29 -19.14 -15.29 -7.93
N LEU A 30 -18.75 -14.14 -7.36
CA LEU A 30 -19.61 -13.33 -6.46
C LEU A 30 -20.46 -12.26 -7.20
N GLY A 31 -20.33 -12.17 -8.52
CA GLY A 31 -21.11 -11.27 -9.37
C GLY A 31 -20.46 -9.89 -9.55
N SER A 32 -19.45 -9.84 -10.45
CA SER A 32 -18.79 -8.63 -10.94
C SER A 32 -18.25 -7.69 -9.84
N ILE A 33 -17.66 -8.28 -8.81
CA ILE A 33 -16.89 -7.55 -7.80
C ILE A 33 -15.46 -7.41 -8.31
N SER A 34 -14.77 -6.30 -8.04
CA SER A 34 -13.35 -6.21 -8.41
C SER A 34 -12.50 -7.16 -7.54
N ARG A 35 -11.41 -7.71 -8.11
CA ARG A 35 -10.40 -8.49 -7.36
C ARG A 35 -10.00 -7.77 -6.06
N ASN A 36 -9.78 -6.46 -6.12
CA ASN A 36 -9.34 -5.65 -4.98
C ASN A 36 -10.41 -5.55 -3.89
N ALA A 37 -11.69 -5.50 -4.25
CA ALA A 37 -12.78 -5.49 -3.29
C ALA A 37 -12.88 -6.83 -2.53
N VAL A 38 -12.61 -7.96 -3.19
CA VAL A 38 -12.51 -9.29 -2.55
C VAL A 38 -11.34 -9.33 -1.57
N ILE A 39 -10.12 -8.98 -2.01
CA ILE A 39 -8.92 -8.95 -1.16
C ILE A 39 -9.15 -8.05 0.06
N GLY A 40 -9.66 -6.83 -0.17
CA GLY A 40 -9.95 -5.88 0.88
C GLY A 40 -10.97 -6.41 1.89
N LYS A 41 -12.03 -7.10 1.42
CA LYS A 41 -13.02 -7.69 2.32
C LYS A 41 -12.43 -8.87 3.11
N ALA A 42 -11.67 -9.75 2.47
CA ALA A 42 -11.02 -10.88 3.14
C ALA A 42 -10.04 -10.44 4.24
N ASN A 43 -9.24 -9.39 3.96
CA ASN A 43 -8.34 -8.81 4.94
C ASN A 43 -9.09 -8.18 6.12
N ARG A 44 -10.17 -7.43 5.88
CA ARG A 44 -11.02 -6.86 6.94
C ARG A 44 -11.73 -7.92 7.78
N LEU A 45 -11.92 -9.13 7.24
CA LEU A 45 -12.47 -10.28 7.95
C LEU A 45 -11.39 -11.11 8.66
N GLY A 46 -10.11 -10.74 8.56
CA GLY A 46 -9.00 -11.47 9.19
C GLY A 46 -8.67 -12.83 8.55
N LEU A 47 -9.27 -13.16 7.39
CA LEU A 47 -9.14 -14.48 6.76
C LEU A 47 -7.71 -14.77 6.28
N SER A 48 -6.97 -13.74 5.86
CA SER A 48 -5.58 -13.86 5.42
C SER A 48 -4.61 -14.12 6.57
N LYS A 49 -4.87 -13.58 7.77
CA LYS A 49 -4.01 -13.82 8.95
C LYS A 49 -4.12 -15.27 9.43
N LYS A 50 -5.34 -15.83 9.38
CA LYS A 50 -5.62 -17.24 9.71
C LYS A 50 -4.92 -18.25 8.79
N LEU A 51 -4.53 -17.86 7.57
CA LEU A 51 -3.68 -18.70 6.72
C LEU A 51 -2.22 -18.62 7.18
N LYS A 52 -1.72 -17.41 7.45
CA LYS A 52 -0.34 -17.19 7.88
C LYS A 52 -0.01 -17.83 9.24
N GLU A 53 -0.92 -17.76 10.20
CA GLU A 53 -0.77 -18.41 11.53
C GLU A 53 -0.70 -19.95 11.43
N ARG A 54 -1.25 -20.55 10.37
CA ARG A 54 -1.13 -21.99 10.12
C ARG A 54 0.20 -22.40 9.48
N GLU A 55 0.97 -21.44 8.97
CA GLU A 55 2.27 -21.65 8.32
C GLU A 55 3.47 -21.23 9.20
N THR A 56 3.24 -20.55 10.33
CA THR A 56 4.29 -19.92 11.15
C THR A 56 5.09 -20.83 12.09
N ASP A 57 5.09 -22.15 11.90
CA ASP A 57 5.95 -23.04 12.71
C ASP A 57 7.39 -23.16 12.18
N LYS A 58 7.77 -22.44 11.11
CA LYS A 58 9.10 -22.58 10.47
C LYS A 58 9.78 -21.30 9.96
N THR A 59 9.64 -20.14 10.60
CA THR A 59 10.59 -19.05 10.30
C THR A 59 10.79 -18.11 11.48
N SER A 60 11.91 -18.31 12.19
CA SER A 60 12.50 -17.37 13.13
C SER A 60 12.67 -16.00 12.45
N GLY A 61 11.79 -15.06 12.76
CA GLY A 61 11.89 -13.69 12.29
C GLY A 61 13.16 -13.04 12.82
N LYS A 62 14.14 -12.80 11.94
CA LYS A 62 15.19 -11.82 12.23
C LYS A 62 14.49 -10.47 12.33
N GLU A 63 14.50 -9.91 13.53
CA GLU A 63 14.03 -8.56 13.78
C GLU A 63 14.89 -7.60 12.95
N LEU A 64 14.38 -7.17 11.79
CA LEU A 64 15.11 -6.25 10.92
C LEU A 64 15.05 -4.87 11.57
N ASN A 65 16.17 -4.47 12.17
CA ASN A 65 16.35 -3.12 12.67
C ASN A 65 16.24 -2.14 11.48
N ILE A 66 15.19 -1.32 11.48
CA ILE A 66 14.92 -0.32 10.44
C ILE A 66 16.12 0.62 10.22
N ASN A 67 16.93 0.89 11.25
CA ASN A 67 18.12 1.74 11.16
C ASN A 67 19.30 1.06 10.46
N SER A 68 19.29 -0.26 10.28
CA SER A 68 20.31 -0.98 9.50
C SER A 68 20.08 -0.90 8.00
N LEU A 69 18.83 -0.64 7.56
CA LEU A 69 18.46 -0.56 6.14
C LEU A 69 18.59 0.86 5.58
N ILE A 70 18.73 1.83 6.47
CA ILE A 70 18.99 3.21 6.09
C ILE A 70 20.49 3.41 6.24
N ALA A 71 21.20 3.61 5.12
CA ALA A 71 22.60 4.01 5.15
C ALA A 71 22.77 5.15 6.19
N ASN A 72 23.71 4.97 7.11
CA ASN A 72 24.10 5.92 8.17
C ASN A 72 24.75 7.19 7.57
N MET A 73 24.15 7.74 6.52
CA MET A 73 24.49 9.01 5.92
C MET A 73 23.88 10.11 6.77
N LYS A 74 24.75 10.92 7.39
CA LYS A 74 24.35 12.17 8.04
C LYS A 74 23.85 13.12 6.96
N GLY A 75 22.64 13.68 7.13
CA GLY A 75 22.07 14.67 6.20
C GLY A 75 20.90 14.17 5.34
N CYS A 76 20.51 15.03 4.40
CA CYS A 76 19.30 14.93 3.59
C CYS A 76 19.36 13.77 2.60
N LYS A 77 18.37 12.88 2.68
CA LYS A 77 18.31 11.62 1.92
C LYS A 77 17.54 11.74 0.59
N TRP A 78 17.55 12.92 -0.01
CA TRP A 78 16.87 13.16 -1.28
C TRP A 78 17.75 12.69 -2.44
N PRO A 79 17.30 11.75 -3.28
CA PRO A 79 18.07 11.28 -4.42
C PRO A 79 18.09 12.33 -5.53
N ILE A 80 19.26 12.54 -6.12
CA ILE A 80 19.49 13.39 -7.27
C ILE A 80 20.03 12.49 -8.38
N GLY A 81 19.37 12.51 -9.54
CA GLY A 81 19.63 11.57 -10.63
C GLY A 81 18.88 10.24 -10.48
N HIS A 82 19.10 9.35 -11.45
CA HIS A 82 18.56 7.98 -11.41
C HIS A 82 19.63 7.02 -10.85
N PRO A 83 19.27 5.97 -10.07
CA PRO A 83 20.25 5.03 -9.49
C PRO A 83 21.19 4.29 -10.46
N GLY A 84 20.96 4.42 -11.77
CA GLY A 84 21.82 3.85 -12.82
C GLY A 84 22.77 4.87 -13.46
N ASP A 85 22.70 6.13 -13.06
CA ASP A 85 23.54 7.21 -13.61
C ASP A 85 24.82 7.34 -12.80
N GLU A 86 25.93 7.72 -13.44
CA GLU A 86 27.21 7.97 -12.77
C GLU A 86 27.13 9.16 -11.79
N ASP A 87 26.24 10.11 -12.08
CA ASP A 87 25.98 11.29 -11.25
C ASP A 87 24.85 11.06 -10.23
N PHE A 88 24.56 9.81 -9.86
CA PHE A 88 23.60 9.52 -8.80
C PHE A 88 24.18 9.83 -7.42
N TYR A 89 23.58 10.77 -6.69
CA TYR A 89 23.96 11.06 -5.31
C TYR A 89 22.78 11.49 -4.44
N PHE A 90 23.02 11.57 -3.13
CA PHE A 90 22.05 12.08 -2.17
C PHE A 90 22.43 13.48 -1.71
N CYS A 91 21.43 14.36 -1.57
CA CYS A 91 21.62 15.77 -1.27
C CYS A 91 22.56 16.09 -0.09
N GLY A 92 22.51 15.34 1.02
CA GLY A 92 23.46 15.47 2.13
C GLY A 92 23.35 16.74 3.00
N LYS A 93 22.59 17.77 2.59
CA LYS A 93 22.31 18.99 3.39
C LYS A 93 21.72 18.67 4.77
N GLU A 94 21.82 19.59 5.72
CA GLU A 94 21.26 19.40 7.06
C GLU A 94 19.76 19.05 7.04
N VAL A 95 19.39 18.04 7.82
CA VAL A 95 18.01 17.57 7.93
C VAL A 95 17.22 18.42 8.90
N ILE A 96 15.93 18.60 8.62
CA ILE A 96 15.02 19.12 9.64
C ILE A 96 14.87 18.08 10.76
N PRO A 97 14.94 18.47 12.05
CA PRO A 97 14.71 17.55 13.17
C PRO A 97 13.42 16.74 13.00
N GLY A 98 13.53 15.41 13.14
CA GLY A 98 12.41 14.48 12.97
C GLY A 98 11.97 14.23 11.52
N LYS A 99 12.70 14.74 10.52
CA LYS A 99 12.45 14.50 9.09
C LYS A 99 13.71 13.96 8.39
N PRO A 100 13.56 13.19 7.31
CA PRO A 100 14.71 12.61 6.59
C PRO A 100 15.35 13.55 5.55
N TYR A 101 14.79 14.75 5.36
CA TYR A 101 15.19 15.68 4.30
C TYR A 101 15.49 17.08 4.86
N CYS A 102 16.26 17.87 4.10
CA CYS A 102 16.44 19.30 4.35
C CYS A 102 15.15 20.08 4.08
N GLY A 103 15.12 21.38 4.38
CA GLY A 103 13.92 22.22 4.20
C GLY A 103 13.37 22.21 2.78
N GLU A 104 14.26 22.41 1.79
CA GLU A 104 13.93 22.38 0.37
C GLU A 104 13.27 21.06 -0.04
N HIS A 105 13.91 19.93 0.26
CA HIS A 105 13.41 18.62 -0.12
C HIS A 105 12.22 18.16 0.71
N CYS A 106 12.03 18.68 1.93
CA CYS A 106 10.80 18.46 2.69
C CYS A 106 9.58 19.06 1.98
N LEU A 107 9.70 20.24 1.37
CA LEU A 107 8.61 20.86 0.62
C LEU A 107 8.23 20.03 -0.61
N THR A 108 9.22 19.44 -1.28
CA THR A 108 8.99 18.56 -2.44
C THR A 108 8.37 17.22 -2.02
N ALA A 109 8.87 16.61 -0.94
CA ALA A 109 8.40 15.32 -0.46
C ALA A 109 6.97 15.37 0.10
N TYR A 110 6.69 16.35 0.94
CA TYR A 110 5.45 16.43 1.71
C TYR A 110 4.46 17.39 1.06
N ARG A 111 3.83 16.94 -0.02
CA ARG A 111 2.68 17.65 -0.59
C ARG A 111 1.52 17.59 0.41
N ARG A 112 0.87 18.74 0.65
CA ARG A 112 -0.40 18.75 1.38
C ARG A 112 -1.41 17.96 0.55
N LYS A 113 -2.27 17.20 1.23
CA LYS A 113 -3.38 16.52 0.58
C LYS A 113 -4.35 17.62 0.12
N ASP A 114 -4.28 18.00 -1.14
CA ASP A 114 -5.21 18.98 -1.70
C ASP A 114 -6.62 18.40 -1.58
N ASN A 115 -7.43 18.92 -0.65
CA ASN A 115 -8.84 18.54 -0.53
C ASN A 115 -9.61 18.79 -1.84
N ASN A 116 -9.05 19.62 -2.74
CA ASN A 116 -9.58 19.98 -4.05
C ASN A 116 -9.31 18.93 -5.15
N GLN A 117 -8.46 17.91 -4.92
CA GLN A 117 -8.20 16.89 -5.94
C GLN A 117 -9.38 15.92 -6.15
N LYS A 118 -10.35 15.89 -5.23
CA LYS A 118 -11.60 15.13 -5.40
C LYS A 118 -12.56 15.77 -6.41
N ILE A 119 -12.52 17.09 -6.61
CA ILE A 119 -13.45 17.79 -7.51
C ILE A 119 -13.04 17.60 -8.98
N LYS A 120 -11.74 17.64 -9.29
CA LYS A 120 -11.25 17.53 -10.68
C LYS A 120 -11.36 16.13 -11.30
N LYS A 121 -11.57 15.07 -10.51
CA LYS A 121 -11.77 13.70 -11.03
C LYS A 121 -13.22 13.40 -11.45
N PHE A 122 -14.18 14.23 -11.06
CA PHE A 122 -15.61 14.02 -11.37
C PHE A 122 -16.09 14.79 -12.62
N PHE A 123 -15.38 15.84 -13.05
CA PHE A 123 -15.84 16.75 -14.11
C PHE A 123 -15.00 16.72 -15.40
N LYS A 124 -14.31 15.62 -15.72
CA LYS A 124 -13.84 15.42 -17.10
C LYS A 124 -14.99 14.83 -17.92
N LEU A 125 -15.78 15.76 -18.42
CA LEU A 125 -16.90 15.62 -19.34
C LEU A 125 -16.51 14.80 -20.57
N ASN A 126 -17.41 13.91 -20.98
CA ASN A 126 -17.64 13.62 -22.38
C ASN A 126 -17.83 14.97 -23.10
N THR A 127 -16.94 15.26 -24.04
CA THR A 127 -17.21 16.18 -25.14
C THR A 127 -17.38 15.29 -26.36
N ASP A 128 -18.59 15.37 -26.93
CA ASP A 128 -19.14 14.79 -28.17
C ASP A 128 -18.26 13.86 -29.02
#